data_AF-A0A9D9TQX8-F1
#
_entry.id   AF-A0A9D9TQX8-F1
#
_cell.length_a   1.000
_cell.length_b   1.000
_cell.length_c   1.000
_cell.angle_alpha   90.00
_cell.angle_beta   90.00
_cell.angle_gamma   90.00
#
_symmetry.space_group_name_H-M   'P 1'
#
loop_
_entity.id
_entity.type
_entity.pdbx_description
1 polymer ?
#
loop_
_entity_poly.entity_id
_entity_poly.type
_entity_poly.pdbx_seq_one_letter_code
_entity_poly.pdbx_strand_id
1 'polypeptide(L)' 'MAISKTIYQTFKSSKLPLLTRWHIARMKKNNPSYDYQFYDDERIKHFLKTEYGEEVKESPFIAIHTPVIKG' A
#
# COMPACT_ATOMS: atom_id res chain seq x y z
N MET A 1 -20.99 -10.49 7.70
CA MET A 1 -20.35 -9.76 6.59
C MET A 1 -18.97 -10.35 6.38
N ALA A 2 -18.64 -10.85 5.19
CA ALA A 2 -17.30 -11.39 4.93
C ALA A 2 -16.34 -10.24 4.62
N ILE A 3 -15.17 -10.24 5.25
CA ILE A 3 -14.11 -9.26 4.95
C ILE A 3 -13.57 -9.56 3.55
N SER A 4 -13.36 -8.53 2.74
CA SER A 4 -12.77 -8.68 1.41
C SER A 4 -11.38 -9.30 1.49
N LYS A 5 -11.09 -10.27 0.61
CA LYS A 5 -9.78 -10.91 0.50
C LYS A 5 -8.81 -10.03 -0.30
N THR A 6 -8.59 -8.81 0.16
CA THR A 6 -7.65 -7.88 -0.46
C THR A 6 -6.61 -7.43 0.57
N ILE A 7 -5.34 -7.57 0.23
CA ILE A 7 -4.22 -7.10 1.04
C ILE A 7 -3.76 -5.76 0.46
N TYR A 8 -4.02 -4.68 1.21
CA TYR A 8 -3.52 -3.35 0.90
C TYR A 8 -2.21 -3.12 1.64
N GLN A 9 -1.17 -2.73 0.90
CA GLN A 9 0.13 -2.38 1.48
C GLN A 9 0.63 -1.07 0.89
N THR A 10 1.24 -0.24 1.74
CA THR A 10 1.80 1.04 1.31
C THR A 10 3.31 1.11 1.61
N PHE A 11 4.02 1.90 0.82
CA PHE A 11 5.40 2.30 1.10
C PHE A 11 5.69 3.62 0.42
N LYS A 12 6.65 4.41 0.93
CA LYS A 12 6.98 5.72 0.34
C LYS A 12 7.32 5.66 -1.16
N SER A 13 7.89 4.56 -1.62
CA SER A 13 8.33 4.37 -3.00
C SER A 13 8.30 2.89 -3.40
N SER A 14 8.10 2.61 -4.69
CA SER A 14 8.33 1.29 -5.28
C SER A 14 9.77 0.76 -5.15
N LYS A 15 10.75 1.60 -4.77
CA LYS A 15 12.14 1.21 -4.49
C LYS A 15 12.27 0.51 -3.13
N LEU A 16 11.69 -0.67 -3.02
CA LEU A 16 11.70 -1.46 -1.80
C LEU A 16 13.09 -2.02 -1.46
N PRO A 17 13.48 -2.09 -0.18
CA PRO A 17 14.61 -2.90 0.26
C PRO A 17 14.41 -4.39 -0.11
N LEU A 18 15.51 -5.11 -0.33
CA LEU A 18 15.47 -6.54 -0.69
C LEU A 18 14.69 -7.39 0.32
N LEU A 19 14.90 -7.14 1.62
CA LEU A 19 14.19 -7.84 2.68
C LEU A 19 12.67 -7.60 2.62
N THR A 20 12.25 -6.38 2.33
CA THR A 20 10.83 -6.03 2.17
C THR A 20 10.23 -6.75 0.98
N ARG A 21 10.93 -6.78 -0.17
CA ARG A 21 10.47 -7.56 -1.34
C ARG A 21 10.30 -9.04 -1.02
N TRP A 22 11.23 -9.62 -0.26
CA TRP A 22 11.14 -11.01 0.16
C TRP A 22 9.91 -11.28 1.05
N HIS A 23 9.65 -10.41 2.04
CA HIS A 23 8.45 -10.52 2.87
C HIS A 23 7.17 -10.45 2.05
N ILE A 24 7.08 -9.53 1.10
CA ILE A 24 5.92 -9.39 0.21
C ILE A 24 5.73 -10.66 -0.63
N ALA A 25 6.81 -11.18 -1.22
CA ALA A 25 6.75 -12.40 -2.02
C ALA A 25 6.26 -13.61 -1.19
N ARG A 26 6.79 -13.78 0.03
CA ARG A 26 6.36 -14.83 0.97
C ARG A 26 4.88 -14.67 1.34
N MET A 27 4.45 -13.46 1.65
CA MET A 27 3.06 -13.17 2.01
C MET A 27 2.11 -13.49 0.85
N LYS A 28 2.43 -13.07 -0.39
CA LYS A 28 1.63 -13.40 -1.57
C LYS A 28 1.55 -14.90 -1.82
N LYS A 29 2.67 -15.62 -1.65
CA LYS A 29 2.71 -17.08 -1.80
C LYS A 29 1.79 -17.80 -0.81
N ASN A 30 1.71 -17.32 0.42
CA ASN A 30 0.87 -17.90 1.46
C ASN A 30 -0.63 -17.55 1.29
N ASN A 31 -0.95 -16.54 0.48
CA ASN A 31 -2.30 -16.03 0.28
C ASN A 31 -2.66 -15.96 -1.21
N PRO A 32 -2.64 -17.09 -1.96
CA PRO A 32 -2.80 -17.08 -3.42
C PRO A 32 -4.20 -16.65 -3.89
N SER A 33 -5.21 -16.74 -3.02
CA SER A 33 -6.59 -16.31 -3.32
C SER A 33 -6.87 -14.85 -2.94
N TYR A 34 -5.90 -14.14 -2.39
CA TYR A 34 -6.05 -12.74 -2.01
C TYR A 34 -5.57 -11.85 -3.15
N ASP A 35 -6.34 -10.81 -3.43
CA ASP A 35 -5.87 -9.73 -4.27
C ASP A 35 -4.84 -8.89 -3.50
N TYR A 36 -3.80 -8.41 -4.19
CA TYR A 36 -2.71 -7.67 -3.57
C TYR A 36 -2.54 -6.32 -4.23
N GLN A 37 -2.76 -5.26 -3.46
CA GLN A 37 -2.67 -3.88 -3.90
C GLN A 37 -1.56 -3.15 -3.16
N PHE A 38 -0.51 -2.80 -3.90
CA PHE A 38 0.62 -2.02 -3.39
C PHE A 38 0.53 -0.55 -3.84
N TYR A 39 0.55 0.38 -2.91
CA TYR A 39 0.49 1.81 -3.17
C TYR A 39 1.75 2.51 -2.70
N ASP A 40 2.41 3.20 -3.62
CA ASP A 40 3.41 4.20 -3.26
C ASP A 40 2.86 5.61 -3.44
N ASP A 41 3.64 6.60 -3.00
CA ASP A 41 3.24 8.00 -3.05
C ASP A 41 2.85 8.44 -4.47
N GLU A 42 3.54 7.93 -5.51
CA GLU A 42 3.22 8.21 -6.91
C GLU A 42 1.88 7.59 -7.32
N ARG A 43 1.65 6.31 -6.99
CA ARG A 43 0.39 5.63 -7.29
C ARG A 43 -0.78 6.25 -6.55
N ILE A 44 -0.59 6.69 -5.31
CA ILE A 44 -1.62 7.37 -4.51
C ILE A 44 -1.95 8.72 -5.16
N LYS A 45 -0.95 9.52 -5.54
CA LYS A 45 -1.18 10.79 -6.24
C LYS A 45 -1.94 10.59 -7.55
N HIS A 46 -1.55 9.58 -8.33
CA HIS A 46 -2.24 9.24 -9.56
C HIS A 46 -3.69 8.82 -9.28
N PHE A 47 -3.91 7.92 -8.32
CA PHE A 47 -5.24 7.48 -7.92
C PHE A 47 -6.13 8.65 -7.51
N LEU A 48 -5.63 9.54 -6.64
CA LEU A 48 -6.39 10.70 -6.18
C LEU A 48 -6.74 11.64 -7.33
N LYS A 49 -5.79 11.89 -8.23
CA LYS A 49 -6.02 12.71 -9.43
C LYS A 49 -7.06 12.08 -10.36
N THR A 50 -7.00 10.77 -10.58
CA THR A 50 -7.92 10.06 -11.49
C THR A 50 -9.34 10.01 -10.93
N GLU A 51 -9.50 9.72 -9.64
CA GLU A 51 -10.83 9.51 -9.05
C GLU A 51 -11.49 10.80 -8.56
N TYR A 52 -10.70 11.79 -8.13
CA TYR A 52 -11.21 12.99 -7.45
C TYR A 52 -10.80 14.31 -8.10
N GLY A 53 -10.00 14.26 -9.17
CA GLY A 53 -9.55 15.45 -9.90
C GLY A 53 -8.34 16.17 -9.29
N GLU A 54 -7.89 17.22 -9.99
CA GLU A 54 -6.66 17.97 -9.68
C GLU A 54 -6.72 18.80 -8.40
N GLU A 55 -7.91 19.03 -7.86
CA GLU A 55 -8.12 19.88 -6.67
C GLU A 55 -7.75 19.16 -5.37
N VAL A 56 -7.65 17.82 -5.39
CA VAL A 56 -7.15 17.03 -4.26
C VAL A 56 -5.62 17.05 -4.25
N LYS A 57 -5.05 18.21 -3.93
CA LYS A 57 -3.61 18.37 -3.68
C LYS A 57 -3.36 18.41 -2.18
N GLU A 58 -2.69 17.35 -1.72
CA GLU A 58 -1.96 17.29 -0.45
C GLU A 58 -2.82 17.45 0.82
N SER A 59 -3.57 16.39 1.15
CA SER A 59 -3.94 16.17 2.55
C SER A 59 -2.79 15.43 3.27
N PRO A 60 -2.15 16.03 4.30
CA PRO A 60 -1.08 15.38 5.06
C PRO A 60 -1.55 14.15 5.86
N PHE A 61 -2.85 13.83 5.82
CA PHE A 61 -3.48 12.78 6.62
C PHE A 61 -3.24 11.35 6.13
N ILE A 62 -2.72 11.14 4.91
CA ILE A 62 -2.55 9.78 4.35
C ILE A 62 -1.26 9.09 4.86
N ALA A 63 -0.35 9.84 5.49
CA ALA A 63 0.83 9.29 6.15
C ALA A 63 0.48 8.75 7.55
N ILE A 64 -0.44 7.79 7.66
CA ILE A 64 -0.52 6.96 8.87
C ILE A 64 0.71 6.05 8.88
N HIS A 65 1.77 6.60 9.47
CA HIS A 65 2.95 5.90 9.96
C HIS A 65 2.52 4.53 10.50
N THR A 66 3.03 3.46 9.89
CA THR A 66 3.01 2.13 10.49
C THR A 66 3.71 2.24 11.85
N PRO A 67 3.03 1.96 12.99
CA PRO A 67 3.75 1.80 14.23
C PRO A 67 4.62 0.57 14.06
N VAL A 68 5.94 0.75 14.05
CA VAL A 68 6.87 -0.36 14.25
C VAL A 68 6.60 -0.85 15.66
N ILE A 69 5.87 -1.96 15.77
CA ILE A 69 5.75 -2.71 17.02
C ILE A 69 7.15 -3.28 17.28
N LYS A 70 7.96 -2.56 18.06
CA LYS A 70 9.16 -3.12 18.68
C LYS A 70 8.69 -4.12 19.72
N GLY A 71 9.12 -5.37 19.57
CA GLY A 71 9.01 -6.40 20.60
C GLY A 71 9.89 -6.10 21.80
#